data_AF-A0A5C7EFH2-F1
#
_entry.id   AF-A0A5C7EFH2-F1
#
_cell.length_a   1.000
_cell.length_b   1.000
_cell.length_c   1.000
_cell.angle_alpha   90.00
_cell.angle_beta   90.00
_cell.angle_gamma   90.00
#
_symmetry.space_group_name_H-M   'P 1'
#
loop_
_entity.id
_entity.type
_entity.pdbx_description
1 polymer ?
#
loop_
_entity_poly.entity_id
_entity_poly.type
_entity_poly.pdbx_seq_one_letter_code
_entity_poly.pdbx_strand_id
1 'polypeptide(L)'
;MLNRVAQSVIEAQRGQHKDVVFPYRGHAVETMNNTAWQNARTEAAQQDPYLGDLHVHDLRHTVGERLRAAGVSEEDRAAILWHSSKSITTHYSMARIAVLRERLDRIAEETADKREVPLAELLQAKPRRIPEAA
;
A
#
# COMPACT_ATOMS: atom_id res chain seq x y z
N MET A 1 12.44 -5.33 -2.86
CA MET A 1 12.04 -4.62 -4.11
C MET A 1 11.04 -3.55 -3.74
N LEU A 2 11.19 -2.34 -4.27
CA LEU A 2 10.49 -1.14 -3.82
C LEU A 2 9.96 -0.38 -5.02
N ASN A 3 8.81 0.29 -4.86
CA ASN A 3 8.40 1.32 -5.80
C ASN A 3 9.31 2.54 -5.68
N ARG A 4 9.20 3.46 -6.65
CA ARG A 4 10.00 4.68 -6.73
C ARG A 4 9.89 5.56 -5.48
N VAL A 5 8.71 5.62 -4.85
CA VAL A 5 8.47 6.42 -3.64
C VAL A 5 9.21 5.84 -2.44
N ALA A 6 9.08 4.55 -2.16
CA ALA A 6 9.79 3.90 -1.07
C ALA A 6 11.31 3.91 -1.31
N GLN A 7 11.75 3.78 -2.57
CA GLN A 7 13.16 3.93 -2.93
C GLN A 7 13.67 5.33 -2.61
N SER A 8 12.95 6.41 -2.98
CA SER A 8 13.41 7.77 -2.72
C SER A 8 13.52 8.08 -1.23
N VAL A 9 12.61 7.56 -0.41
CA VAL A 9 12.68 7.66 1.05
C VAL A 9 13.95 6.98 1.59
N ILE A 10 14.27 5.77 1.14
CA ILE A 10 15.50 5.09 1.56
C ILE A 10 16.74 5.88 1.16
N GLU A 11 16.81 6.34 -0.09
CA GLU A 11 17.96 7.10 -0.56
C GLU A 11 18.16 8.40 0.23
N ALA A 12 17.07 9.08 0.62
CA ALA A 12 17.13 10.26 1.48
C ALA A 12 17.63 9.98 2.91
N GLN A 13 17.55 8.74 3.37
CA GLN A 13 18.03 8.33 4.70
C GLN A 13 19.44 7.72 4.68
N ARG A 14 19.95 7.32 3.50
CA ARG A 14 21.30 6.77 3.39
C ARG A 14 22.35 7.78 3.83
N GLY A 15 23.41 7.27 4.46
CA GLY A 15 24.52 8.07 4.96
C GLY A 15 24.31 8.67 6.36
N GLN A 16 23.10 8.62 6.92
CA GLN A 16 22.84 9.09 8.28
C GLN A 16 23.39 8.16 9.37
N HIS A 17 23.56 6.87 9.05
CA HIS A 17 24.19 5.89 9.93
C HIS A 17 24.99 4.89 9.11
N LYS A 18 26.04 4.32 9.71
CA LYS A 18 26.96 3.38 9.05
C LYS A 18 26.28 2.07 8.61
N ASP A 19 25.39 1.55 9.47
CA ASP A 19 24.86 0.17 9.34
C ASP A 19 23.35 0.09 9.14
N VAL A 20 22.59 1.18 9.35
CA VAL A 20 21.10 1.13 9.29
C VAL A 20 20.53 2.27 8.46
N VAL A 21 19.43 2.01 7.78
CA VAL A 21 18.74 3.01 6.93
C VAL A 21 17.92 3.98 7.77
N PHE A 22 17.24 3.52 8.81
CA PHE A 22 16.40 4.37 9.67
C PHE A 22 16.98 4.43 11.10
N PRO A 23 17.96 5.33 11.37
CA PRO A 23 18.48 5.53 12.70
C PRO A 23 17.61 6.52 13.50
N TYR A 24 17.52 6.29 14.82
CA TYR A 24 17.02 7.27 15.77
C TYR A 24 17.97 7.33 16.96
N ARG A 25 18.51 8.52 17.25
CA ARG A 25 19.52 8.75 18.32
C ARG A 25 20.71 7.78 18.26
N GLY A 26 21.17 7.44 17.05
CA GLY A 26 22.31 6.53 16.84
C GLY A 26 21.98 5.04 16.99
N HIS A 27 20.72 4.68 17.13
CA HIS A 27 20.26 3.29 17.23
C HIS A 27 19.26 2.95 16.13
N ALA A 28 19.15 1.66 15.81
CA ALA A 28 18.14 1.18 14.88
C ALA A 28 16.74 1.38 15.48
N VAL A 29 15.76 1.74 14.65
CA VAL A 29 14.36 1.66 15.06
C VAL A 29 13.97 0.18 15.18
N GLU A 30 13.64 -0.27 16.39
CA GLU A 30 13.34 -1.68 16.68
C GLU A 30 11.93 -2.11 16.25
N THR A 31 10.95 -1.22 16.38
CA THR A 31 9.55 -1.52 16.07
C THR A 31 8.90 -0.40 15.26
N MET A 32 8.01 -0.79 14.35
CA MET A 32 7.23 0.17 13.54
C MET A 32 6.12 0.84 14.34
N ASN A 33 5.47 0.12 15.28
CA ASN A 33 4.43 0.66 16.15
C ASN A 33 5.03 1.37 17.38
N ASN A 34 5.95 2.30 17.14
CA ASN A 34 6.58 3.11 18.18
C ASN A 34 5.77 4.40 18.44
N THR A 35 6.22 5.22 19.39
CA THR A 35 5.54 6.47 19.77
C THR A 35 5.41 7.45 18.60
N ALA A 36 6.38 7.49 17.67
CA ALA A 36 6.27 8.38 16.51
C ALA A 36 5.13 7.94 15.57
N TRP A 37 4.97 6.63 15.34
CA TRP A 37 3.82 6.10 14.60
C TRP A 37 2.50 6.42 15.30
N GLN A 38 2.42 6.20 16.61
CA GLN A 38 1.19 6.44 17.39
C GLN A 38 0.78 7.91 17.34
N ASN A 39 1.73 8.83 17.51
CA ASN A 39 1.48 10.27 17.42
C ASN A 39 1.03 10.67 16.01
N ALA A 40 1.73 10.21 14.97
CA ALA A 40 1.36 10.51 13.58
C ALA A 40 -0.04 9.96 13.23
N ARG A 41 -0.40 8.79 13.74
CA ARG A 41 -1.75 8.22 13.61
C ARG A 41 -2.78 9.09 14.31
N THR A 42 -2.51 9.53 15.53
CA THR A 42 -3.42 10.42 16.27
C THR A 42 -3.62 11.75 15.54
N GLU A 43 -2.56 12.35 14.99
CA GLU A 43 -2.65 13.56 14.18
C GLU A 43 -3.45 13.33 12.89
N ALA A 44 -3.20 12.22 12.19
CA ALA A 44 -3.98 11.85 11.00
C ALA A 44 -5.46 11.62 11.33
N ALA A 45 -5.76 11.04 12.50
CA ALA A 45 -7.12 10.79 12.97
C ALA A 45 -7.90 12.08 13.26
N GLN A 46 -7.22 13.22 13.47
CA GLN A 46 -7.88 14.53 13.57
C GLN A 46 -8.46 14.98 12.22
N GLN A 47 -7.89 14.53 11.10
CA GLN A 47 -8.36 14.85 9.76
C GLN A 47 -9.35 13.81 9.25
N ASP A 48 -9.11 12.53 9.54
CA ASP A 48 -9.97 11.42 9.18
C ASP A 48 -10.12 10.45 10.37
N PRO A 49 -11.25 10.50 11.10
CA PRO A 49 -11.48 9.66 12.28
C PRO A 49 -11.30 8.15 12.04
N TYR A 50 -11.47 7.67 10.80
CA TYR A 50 -11.28 6.25 10.47
C TYR A 50 -9.81 5.81 10.60
N LEU A 51 -8.85 6.75 10.55
CA LEU A 51 -7.44 6.44 10.73
C LEU A 51 -7.04 6.21 12.20
N GLY A 52 -7.93 6.51 13.16
CA GLY A 52 -7.65 6.29 14.58
C GLY A 52 -7.39 4.83 14.95
N ASP A 53 -8.02 3.90 14.23
CA ASP A 53 -7.87 2.44 14.42
C ASP A 53 -6.91 1.80 13.41
N LEU A 54 -6.14 2.60 12.65
CA LEU A 54 -5.20 2.07 11.67
C LEU A 54 -4.02 1.36 12.36
N HIS A 55 -3.79 0.09 12.02
CA HIS A 55 -2.63 -0.68 12.45
C HIS A 55 -1.56 -0.69 11.36
N VAL A 56 -0.29 -0.87 11.75
CA VAL A 56 0.83 -0.98 10.81
C VAL A 56 0.58 -2.10 9.78
N HIS A 57 -0.04 -3.22 10.19
CA HIS A 57 -0.34 -4.33 9.29
C HIS A 57 -1.43 -4.01 8.27
N ASP A 58 -2.33 -3.07 8.57
CA ASP A 58 -3.39 -2.64 7.64
C ASP A 58 -2.80 -1.93 6.41
N LEU A 59 -1.63 -1.30 6.55
CA LEU A 59 -0.88 -0.77 5.40
C LEU A 59 -0.48 -1.88 4.42
N ARG A 60 -0.09 -3.05 4.94
CA ARG A 60 0.25 -4.21 4.09
C ARG A 60 -0.98 -4.74 3.38
N HIS A 61 -2.13 -4.80 4.05
CA HIS A 61 -3.41 -5.15 3.41
C HIS A 61 -3.79 -4.13 2.34
N THR A 62 -3.60 -2.84 2.62
CA THR A 62 -3.85 -1.75 1.66
C THR A 62 -3.01 -1.90 0.39
N VAL A 63 -1.73 -2.27 0.51
CA VAL A 63 -0.88 -2.57 -0.66
C VAL A 63 -1.47 -3.74 -1.46
N GLY A 64 -1.90 -4.81 -0.79
CA GLY A 64 -2.52 -5.97 -1.44
C GLY A 64 -3.79 -5.61 -2.20
N GLU A 65 -4.66 -4.80 -1.60
CA GLU A 65 -5.92 -4.37 -2.21
C GLU A 65 -5.68 -3.43 -3.39
N ARG A 66 -4.76 -2.46 -3.27
CA ARG A 66 -4.40 -1.58 -4.40
C ARG A 66 -3.80 -2.35 -5.57
N LEU A 67 -2.93 -3.33 -5.31
CA LEU A 67 -2.40 -4.18 -6.38
C LEU A 67 -3.52 -4.99 -7.06
N ARG A 68 -4.51 -5.46 -6.28
CA ARG A 68 -5.68 -6.14 -6.83
C ARG A 68 -6.51 -5.20 -7.71
N ALA A 69 -6.81 -4.00 -7.23
CA ALA A 69 -7.54 -2.97 -7.99
C ALA A 69 -6.80 -2.58 -9.28
N ALA A 70 -5.47 -2.51 -9.25
CA ALA A 70 -4.62 -2.25 -10.42
C ALA A 70 -4.47 -3.46 -11.37
N GLY A 71 -5.24 -4.54 -11.17
CA GLY A 71 -5.25 -5.72 -12.04
C GLY A 71 -3.99 -6.59 -11.97
N VAL A 72 -3.21 -6.50 -10.89
CA VAL A 72 -2.03 -7.34 -10.68
C VAL A 72 -2.45 -8.77 -10.37
N SER A 73 -1.77 -9.77 -10.95
CA SER A 73 -2.10 -11.19 -10.77
C SER A 73 -1.97 -11.65 -9.32
N GLU A 74 -2.70 -12.69 -8.92
CA GLU A 74 -2.58 -13.25 -7.57
C GLU A 74 -1.18 -13.78 -7.26
N GLU A 75 -0.54 -14.40 -8.26
CA GLU A 75 0.83 -14.90 -8.17
C GLU A 75 1.83 -13.77 -7.88
N ASP A 76 1.70 -12.64 -8.58
CA ASP A 76 2.57 -11.47 -8.39
C ASP A 76 2.29 -10.77 -7.05
N ARG A 77 1.03 -10.66 -6.64
CA ARG A 77 0.65 -10.13 -5.32
C ARG A 77 1.22 -11.00 -4.20
N ALA A 78 1.14 -12.32 -4.32
CA ALA A 78 1.72 -13.25 -3.35
C ALA A 78 3.25 -13.11 -3.31
N ALA A 79 3.91 -12.98 -4.46
CA ALA A 79 5.35 -12.76 -4.54
C ALA A 79 5.77 -11.41 -3.90
N ILE A 80 5.02 -10.33 -4.14
CA ILE A 80 5.28 -9.00 -3.56
C ILE A 80 5.09 -9.01 -2.05
N LEU A 81 4.00 -9.61 -1.57
CA LEU A 81 3.68 -9.66 -0.14
C LEU A 81 4.44 -10.77 0.58
N TRP A 82 5.31 -11.55 -0.09
CA TRP A 82 6.02 -12.67 0.53
C TRP A 82 5.06 -13.69 1.17
N HIS A 83 3.97 -14.02 0.46
CA HIS A 83 3.08 -15.10 0.87
C HIS A 83 3.68 -16.42 0.38
N SER A 84 3.77 -17.42 1.27
CA SER A 84 4.29 -18.74 0.94
C SER A 84 3.40 -19.41 -0.11
N SER A 85 3.88 -19.47 -1.35
CA SER A 85 3.28 -20.26 -2.43
C SER A 85 3.79 -21.70 -2.35
N LYS A 86 2.90 -22.69 -2.45
CA LYS A 86 3.27 -24.13 -2.51
C LYS A 86 3.74 -24.58 -3.91
N SER A 87 3.90 -23.66 -4.87
CA SER A 87 4.28 -23.99 -6.24
C SER A 87 5.78 -23.89 -6.46
N ILE A 88 6.42 -25.04 -6.72
CA ILE A 88 7.88 -25.25 -6.90
C ILE A 88 8.46 -24.59 -8.18
N THR A 89 7.63 -24.09 -9.09
CA THR A 89 8.07 -23.56 -10.39
C THR A 89 8.28 -22.05 -10.36
N THR A 90 9.44 -21.57 -9.90
CA THR A 90 9.89 -20.19 -10.23
C THR A 90 11.40 -20.06 -10.30
N HIS A 91 11.97 -20.38 -11.45
CA HIS A 91 13.32 -19.94 -11.85
C HIS A 91 13.21 -18.84 -12.93
N TYR A 92 13.07 -17.58 -12.54
CA TYR A 92 13.33 -16.40 -13.40
C TYR A 92 13.57 -15.15 -12.54
N SER A 93 14.82 -14.86 -12.19
CA SER A 93 15.12 -13.90 -11.11
C SER A 93 15.12 -12.44 -11.56
N MET A 94 15.66 -12.08 -12.73
CA MET A 94 15.79 -10.66 -13.13
C MET A 94 14.55 -10.10 -13.83
N ALA A 95 13.99 -10.83 -14.81
CA ALA A 95 12.76 -10.41 -15.51
C ALA A 95 11.57 -10.30 -14.53
N ARG A 96 11.48 -11.21 -13.56
CA ARG A 96 10.42 -11.18 -12.54
C ARG A 96 10.59 -10.02 -11.56
N ILE A 97 11.80 -9.70 -11.09
CA ILE A 97 12.01 -8.52 -10.22
C ILE A 97 11.63 -7.22 -10.94
N ALA A 98 11.98 -7.06 -12.21
CA ALA A 98 11.59 -5.88 -12.98
C ALA A 98 10.06 -5.76 -13.10
N VAL A 99 9.38 -6.86 -13.42
CA VAL A 99 7.91 -6.92 -13.52
C VAL A 99 7.27 -6.57 -12.18
N LEU A 100 7.68 -7.19 -11.09
CA LEU A 100 7.06 -6.95 -9.79
C LEU A 100 7.32 -5.50 -9.30
N ARG A 101 8.44 -4.88 -9.69
CA ARG A 101 8.71 -3.45 -9.46
C ARG A 101 7.73 -2.58 -10.25
N GLU A 102 7.53 -2.86 -11.53
CA GLU A 102 6.56 -2.16 -12.37
C GLU A 102 5.15 -2.24 -11.75
N ARG A 103 4.75 -3.40 -11.24
CA ARG A 103 3.45 -3.57 -10.55
C ARG A 103 3.34 -2.70 -9.28
N LEU A 104 4.42 -2.60 -8.51
CA LEU A 104 4.49 -1.74 -7.32
C LEU A 104 4.47 -0.25 -7.67
N ASP A 105 5.02 0.15 -8.82
CA ASP A 105 4.98 1.54 -9.28
C ASP A 105 3.56 1.97 -9.69
N ARG A 106 2.73 1.07 -10.23
CA ARG A 106 1.33 1.37 -10.60
C ARG A 106 0.50 1.90 -9.43
N ILE A 107 0.66 1.31 -8.24
CA ILE A 107 -0.07 1.74 -7.03
C ILE A 107 0.51 3.02 -6.39
N ALA A 108 1.69 3.46 -6.82
CA ALA A 108 2.29 4.73 -6.42
C ALA A 108 1.84 5.87 -7.35
N GLU A 109 1.51 5.56 -8.60
CA GLU A 109 0.98 6.49 -9.60
C GLU A 109 -0.53 6.69 -9.49
N GLU A 110 -1.25 5.81 -8.78
CA GLU A 110 -2.63 6.04 -8.35
C GLU A 110 -2.67 7.18 -7.32
N THR A 111 -2.69 8.41 -7.82
CA THR A 111 -3.10 9.59 -7.06
C THR A 111 -4.53 9.40 -6.57
N ALA A 112 -4.83 10.01 -5.42
CA ALA A 112 -6.09 9.99 -4.67
C ALA A 112 -7.36 10.44 -5.43
N ASP A 113 -7.25 10.67 -6.74
CA ASP A 113 -8.24 11.16 -7.70
C ASP A 113 -9.14 10.05 -8.26
N LYS A 114 -8.72 8.78 -8.15
CA LYS A 114 -9.52 7.60 -8.55
C LYS A 114 -10.29 6.95 -7.40
N ARG A 115 -10.67 7.72 -6.38
CA ARG A 115 -11.67 7.26 -5.42
C ARG A 115 -13.02 7.27 -6.13
N GLU A 116 -13.30 6.19 -6.85
CA GLU A 116 -14.62 5.88 -7.37
C GLU A 116 -15.60 5.96 -6.18
N VAL A 117 -16.53 6.90 -6.31
CA VAL A 117 -17.79 7.09 -5.58
C VAL A 117 -18.03 6.03 -4.49
N PRO A 118 -18.03 6.39 -3.19
CA PRO A 118 -18.34 5.47 -2.11
C PRO A 118 -19.62 4.69 -2.40
N LEU A 119 -19.66 3.38 -2.10
CA LEU A 119 -20.85 2.54 -2.28
C LEU A 119 -22.12 3.15 -1.62
N ALA A 120 -21.94 3.96 -0.57
CA ALA A 120 -23.01 4.74 0.05
C ALA A 120 -23.66 5.77 -0.89
N GLU A 121 -22.91 6.43 -1.78
CA GLU A 121 -23.44 7.35 -2.80
C GLU A 121 -24.18 6.58 -3.91
N LEU A 122 -23.70 5.40 -4.30
CA LEU A 122 -24.39 4.51 -5.25
C LEU A 122 -25.72 3.98 -4.69
N LEU A 123 -25.80 3.75 -3.38
CA LEU A 123 -27.02 3.28 -2.70
C LEU A 123 -28.02 4.42 -2.42
N GLN A 124 -27.57 5.67 -2.33
CA GLN A 124 -28.43 6.85 -2.16
C GLN A 124 -29.02 7.37 -3.48
N ALA A 125 -28.46 6.96 -4.62
CA ALA A 125 -29.08 7.18 -5.92
C ALA A 125 -30.36 6.32 -6.02
N LYS A 126 -31.50 6.87 -5.55
CA LYS A 126 -32.83 6.30 -5.75
C LYS A 126 -32.95 5.80 -7.20
N PRO A 127 -33.39 4.56 -7.44
CA PRO A 127 -33.63 4.10 -8.81
C PRO A 127 -34.60 5.06 -9.47
N ARG A 128 -34.19 5.73 -10.56
CA ARG A 128 -35.13 6.44 -11.43
C ARG A 128 -36.12 5.38 -11.91
N ARG A 129 -37.39 5.53 -11.51
CA ARG A 129 -38.50 4.77 -12.09
C ARG A 129 -38.37 4.86 -13.61
N ILE A 130 -38.20 3.71 -14.25
CA ILE A 130 -38.42 3.61 -15.69
C ILE A 130 -39.92 3.90 -15.87
N PRO A 131 -40.31 4.90 -16.68
CA PRO A 131 -41.71 5.09 -17.01
C PRO A 131 -42.22 3.82 -17.70
N GLU A 132 -43.27 3.21 -17.16
CA GLU A 132 -44.00 2.19 -17.89
C GLU A 132 -44.50 2.81 -19.20
N ALA A 133 -44.20 2.13 -20.31
CA ALA A 133 -44.71 2.50 -21.61
C ALA A 133 -46.16 1.99 -21.73
N ALA A 134 -47.06 2.96 -22.00
CA ALA A 134 -48.47 2.86 -22.38
C ALA A 134 -49.49 2.53 -21.27
#